data_AF-A0A816GM79-F1
#
_entry.id   AF-A0A816GM79-F1
#
_cell.length_a   1.000
_cell.length_b   1.000
_cell.length_c   1.000
_cell.angle_alpha   90.00
_cell.angle_beta   90.00
_cell.angle_gamma   90.00
#
_symmetry.space_group_name_H-M   'P 1'
#
loop_
_entity.id
_entity.type
_entity.pdbx_description
1 polymer ?
#
loop_
_entity_poly.entity_id
_entity_poly.type
_entity_poly.pdbx_seq_one_letter_code
_entity_poly.pdbx_strand_id
1 'polypeptide(L)'
;MSDKFVPYHLCDINNPPAHLDGNQKLNWIRAAKKAKKNYQYQQQHPALDIPTSFYEIIYVNKYTTTETMQKLINHVRNCNEFTFDTEDEKSTKQLALIQIQTIPQQLPFFVILVECAHLPPINSSIHLQIKQLFELIFKFRNNIYSWESLRKEIYPAIVYQWFEWPIKTSVVNFQLKFADWYNWTLSH
;
A
#
# COMPACT_ATOMS: atom_id res chain seq x y z
N MET A 1 -31.11 20.68 5.08
CA MET A 1 -31.43 19.35 4.53
C MET A 1 -30.16 18.81 3.92
N SER A 2 -29.56 17.78 4.52
CA SER A 2 -28.36 17.15 3.97
C SER A 2 -28.77 16.29 2.79
N ASP A 3 -28.30 16.60 1.59
CA ASP A 3 -28.37 15.68 0.46
C ASP A 3 -27.68 14.38 0.88
N LYS A 4 -28.50 13.33 1.09
CA LYS A 4 -27.98 12.00 1.40
C LYS A 4 -27.26 11.52 0.14
N PHE A 5 -25.94 11.41 0.24
CA PHE A 5 -25.10 10.86 -0.82
C PHE A 5 -25.58 9.43 -1.14
N VAL A 6 -26.24 9.24 -2.29
CA VAL A 6 -26.65 7.91 -2.74
C VAL A 6 -25.42 7.22 -3.34
N PRO A 7 -25.00 6.06 -2.82
CA PRO A 7 -23.88 5.32 -3.40
C PRO A 7 -24.13 4.97 -4.88
N TYR A 8 -23.13 5.18 -5.73
CA TYR A 8 -23.24 4.98 -7.18
C TYR A 8 -23.73 3.59 -7.63
N HIS A 9 -23.55 2.54 -6.82
CA HIS A 9 -24.01 1.18 -7.13
C HIS A 9 -25.53 1.00 -6.97
N LEU A 10 -26.19 1.92 -6.26
CA LEU A 10 -27.65 1.96 -6.06
C LEU A 10 -28.35 2.93 -7.03
N CYS A 11 -27.58 3.66 -7.83
CA CYS A 11 -28.12 4.62 -8.79
C CYS A 11 -28.77 3.91 -9.99
N ASP A 12 -29.93 4.42 -10.43
CA ASP A 12 -30.53 3.98 -11.69
C ASP A 12 -29.76 4.58 -12.88
N ILE A 13 -29.02 3.72 -13.57
CA ILE A 13 -28.18 4.07 -14.72
C ILE A 13 -29.02 4.68 -15.87
N ASN A 14 -30.32 4.37 -15.92
CA ASN A 14 -31.23 4.92 -16.92
C ASN A 14 -31.81 6.30 -16.52
N ASN A 15 -31.63 6.71 -15.26
CA ASN A 15 -32.17 7.95 -14.72
C ASN A 15 -31.09 8.79 -14.00
N PRO A 16 -30.13 9.38 -14.74
CA PRO A 16 -29.12 10.26 -14.16
C PRO A 16 -29.74 11.57 -13.62
N PRO A 17 -29.10 12.21 -12.62
CA PRO A 17 -29.58 13.46 -12.04
C PRO A 17 -29.86 14.55 -13.10
N ALA A 18 -31.01 15.21 -12.98
CA ALA A 18 -31.50 16.17 -13.97
C ALA A 18 -30.59 17.40 -14.17
N HIS A 19 -29.74 17.72 -13.20
CA HIS A 19 -28.79 18.84 -13.28
C HIS A 19 -27.53 18.53 -14.09
N LEU A 20 -27.31 17.28 -14.51
CA LEU A 20 -26.15 16.88 -15.32
C LEU A 20 -26.48 16.96 -16.80
N ASP A 21 -25.60 17.59 -17.58
CA ASP A 21 -25.72 17.69 -19.03
C ASP A 21 -24.59 16.93 -19.76
N GLY A 22 -24.77 16.75 -21.08
CA GLY A 22 -23.77 16.20 -22.02
C GLY A 22 -22.75 15.22 -21.43
N ASN A 23 -21.50 15.69 -21.29
CA ASN A 23 -20.38 14.89 -20.80
C ASN A 23 -20.49 14.52 -19.33
N GLN A 24 -21.12 15.36 -18.49
CA GLN A 24 -21.32 15.07 -17.07
C GLN A 24 -22.25 13.86 -16.90
N LYS A 25 -23.33 13.82 -17.68
CA LYS A 25 -24.29 12.70 -17.70
C LYS A 25 -23.64 11.40 -18.19
N LEU A 26 -22.82 11.46 -19.24
CA LEU A 26 -22.05 10.30 -19.72
C LEU A 26 -21.05 9.78 -18.68
N ASN A 27 -20.30 10.67 -18.03
CA ASN A 27 -19.35 10.28 -16.98
C ASN A 27 -20.06 9.68 -15.77
N TRP A 28 -21.21 10.24 -15.38
CA TRP A 28 -22.03 9.69 -14.31
C TRP A 28 -22.54 8.28 -14.65
N ILE A 29 -23.06 8.06 -15.86
CA ILE A 29 -23.52 6.74 -16.32
C ILE A 29 -22.36 5.72 -16.29
N ARG A 30 -21.18 6.12 -16.77
CA ARG A 30 -19.97 5.26 -16.74
C ARG A 30 -19.57 4.92 -15.30
N ALA A 31 -19.56 5.91 -14.42
CA ALA A 31 -19.23 5.73 -13.00
C ALA A 31 -20.25 4.81 -12.31
N ALA A 32 -21.56 5.00 -12.54
CA ALA A 32 -22.62 4.16 -12.00
C ALA A 32 -22.52 2.72 -12.49
N LYS A 33 -22.28 2.49 -13.80
CA LYS A 33 -22.02 1.17 -14.37
C LYS A 33 -20.81 0.49 -13.71
N LYS A 34 -19.70 1.22 -13.58
CA LYS A 34 -18.48 0.72 -12.93
C LYS A 34 -18.73 0.38 -11.45
N ALA A 35 -19.43 1.24 -10.72
CA ALA A 35 -19.76 1.03 -9.32
C ALA A 35 -20.67 -0.19 -9.12
N LYS A 36 -21.69 -0.37 -9.96
CA LYS A 36 -22.58 -1.54 -9.93
C LYS A 36 -21.80 -2.83 -10.19
N LYS A 37 -20.90 -2.84 -11.17
CA LYS A 37 -20.02 -3.98 -11.46
C LYS A 37 -19.08 -4.28 -10.29
N ASN A 38 -18.44 -3.26 -9.72
CA ASN A 38 -17.58 -3.42 -8.54
C ASN A 38 -18.33 -3.96 -7.33
N TYR A 39 -19.56 -3.49 -7.10
CA TYR A 39 -20.41 -4.01 -6.04
C TYR A 39 -20.72 -5.49 -6.24
N GLN A 40 -21.08 -5.91 -7.45
CA GLN A 40 -21.28 -7.33 -7.77
C GLN A 40 -20.03 -8.16 -7.49
N TYR A 41 -18.84 -7.66 -7.86
CA TYR A 41 -17.58 -8.33 -7.52
C TYR A 41 -17.35 -8.41 -6.01
N GLN A 42 -17.63 -7.37 -5.25
CA GLN A 42 -17.49 -7.40 -3.78
C GLN A 42 -18.41 -8.43 -3.12
N GLN A 43 -19.59 -8.68 -3.69
CA GLN A 43 -20.49 -9.74 -3.21
C GLN A 43 -19.97 -11.13 -3.54
N GLN A 44 -19.30 -11.31 -4.68
CA GLN A 44 -18.75 -12.61 -5.13
C GLN A 44 -17.38 -12.92 -4.51
N HIS A 45 -16.62 -11.88 -4.19
CA HIS A 45 -15.28 -11.95 -3.64
C HIS A 45 -15.24 -11.06 -2.39
N PRO A 46 -15.80 -11.54 -1.27
CA PRO A 46 -15.80 -10.78 -0.03
C PRO A 46 -14.37 -10.43 0.37
N ALA A 47 -14.19 -9.25 0.98
CA ALA A 47 -12.90 -8.86 1.50
C ALA A 47 -12.39 -9.93 2.46
N LEU A 48 -11.10 -10.27 2.32
CA LEU A 48 -10.45 -11.16 3.27
C LEU A 48 -10.36 -10.44 4.61
N ASP A 49 -11.13 -10.90 5.60
CA ASP A 49 -11.02 -10.41 6.97
C ASP A 49 -9.91 -11.18 7.68
N ILE A 50 -8.82 -10.50 8.01
CA ILE A 50 -7.69 -11.09 8.73
C ILE A 50 -7.84 -10.67 10.19
N PRO A 51 -8.02 -11.63 11.13
CA PRO A 51 -8.06 -11.32 12.55
C PRO A 51 -6.87 -10.46 12.99
N THR A 52 -7.13 -9.46 13.82
CA THR A 52 -6.10 -8.58 14.38
C THR A 52 -5.07 -9.35 15.21
N SER A 53 -5.39 -10.56 15.69
CA SER A 53 -4.43 -11.45 16.34
C SER A 53 -3.33 -11.97 15.41
N PHE A 54 -3.49 -11.85 14.09
CA PHE A 54 -2.51 -12.32 13.11
C PHE A 54 -1.57 -11.23 12.64
N TYR A 55 -1.81 -9.96 13.00
CA TYR A 55 -0.92 -8.88 12.62
C TYR A 55 -0.72 -7.84 13.71
N GLU A 56 0.44 -7.18 13.66
CA GLU A 56 0.78 -6.06 14.53
C GLU A 56 1.12 -4.83 13.69
N ILE A 57 0.52 -3.69 14.02
CA ILE A 57 0.84 -2.41 13.38
C ILE A 57 1.93 -1.73 14.20
N ILE A 58 3.04 -1.37 13.55
CA ILE A 58 4.20 -0.75 14.19
C ILE A 58 4.53 0.56 13.48
N TYR A 59 4.54 1.66 14.23
CA TYR A 59 4.87 2.99 13.71
C TYR A 59 6.37 3.28 13.88
N VAL A 60 7.01 3.71 12.80
CA VAL A 60 8.41 4.13 12.75
C VAL A 60 8.47 5.64 12.52
N ASN A 61 8.87 6.37 13.56
CA ASN A 61 8.99 7.82 13.61
C ASN A 61 10.04 8.26 14.65
N LYS A 62 10.11 9.55 14.96
CA LYS A 62 11.09 10.16 15.87
C LYS A 62 11.00 9.67 17.31
N TYR A 63 9.89 9.06 17.71
CA TYR A 63 9.67 8.51 19.05
C TYR A 63 9.88 7.00 19.11
N THR A 64 10.21 6.35 17.98
CA THR A 64 10.46 4.91 17.96
C THR A 64 11.66 4.56 18.83
N THR A 65 11.46 3.60 19.70
CA THR A 65 12.48 3.16 20.65
C THR A 65 13.46 2.19 20.02
N THR A 66 14.64 2.07 20.63
CA THR A 66 15.63 1.05 20.27
C THR A 66 15.06 -0.37 20.39
N GLU A 67 14.21 -0.63 21.39
CA GLU A 67 13.56 -1.93 21.58
C GLU A 67 12.63 -2.27 20.41
N THR A 68 11.78 -1.30 20.00
CA THR A 68 10.89 -1.46 18.85
C THR A 68 11.69 -1.74 17.58
N MET A 69 12.78 -0.99 17.35
CA MET A 69 13.65 -1.22 16.18
C MET A 69 14.34 -2.59 16.21
N GLN A 70 14.80 -3.04 17.38
CA GLN A 70 15.40 -4.37 17.53
C GLN A 70 14.38 -5.48 17.25
N LYS A 71 13.14 -5.33 17.75
CA LYS A 71 12.03 -6.23 17.43
C LYS A 71 11.80 -6.33 15.92
N LEU A 72 11.71 -5.19 15.23
CA LEU A 72 11.55 -5.14 13.77
C LEU A 72 12.71 -5.81 13.05
N ILE A 73 13.96 -5.47 13.40
CA ILE A 73 15.17 -6.03 12.79
C ILE A 73 15.21 -7.56 12.96
N ASN A 74 14.91 -8.06 14.16
CA ASN A 74 14.90 -9.50 14.43
C ASN A 74 13.81 -10.21 13.63
N HIS A 75 12.64 -9.60 13.49
CA HIS A 75 11.54 -10.14 12.68
C HIS A 75 11.91 -10.22 11.19
N VAL A 76 12.39 -9.12 10.60
CA VAL A 76 12.68 -9.08 9.15
C VAL A 76 13.87 -9.95 8.75
N ARG A 77 14.77 -10.30 9.67
CA ARG A 77 15.88 -11.22 9.38
C ARG A 77 15.40 -12.57 8.88
N ASN A 78 14.30 -13.07 9.43
CA ASN A 78 13.71 -14.36 9.12
C ASN A 78 12.55 -14.25 8.12
N CYS A 79 12.27 -13.07 7.59
CA CYS A 79 11.25 -12.81 6.59
C CYS A 79 11.90 -12.53 5.23
N ASN A 80 11.33 -13.09 4.16
CA ASN A 80 11.84 -12.91 2.80
C ASN A 80 10.78 -12.35 1.84
N GLU A 81 9.54 -12.16 2.29
CA GLU A 81 8.44 -11.70 1.47
C GLU A 81 7.81 -10.44 2.10
N PHE A 82 7.60 -9.40 1.29
CA PHE A 82 7.13 -8.10 1.76
C PHE A 82 6.18 -7.48 0.76
N THR A 83 5.10 -6.84 1.22
CA THR A 83 4.37 -5.87 0.39
C THR A 83 4.85 -4.46 0.70
N PHE A 84 4.85 -3.61 -0.32
CA PHE A 84 5.17 -2.20 -0.21
C PHE A 84 4.04 -1.37 -0.81
N ASP A 85 3.74 -0.29 -0.11
CA ASP A 85 2.86 0.76 -0.58
C ASP A 85 3.34 2.11 -0.04
N THR A 86 3.05 3.18 -0.76
CA THR A 86 3.54 4.52 -0.41
C THR A 86 2.44 5.55 -0.58
N GLU A 87 2.37 6.49 0.36
CA GLU A 87 1.45 7.63 0.28
C GLU A 87 2.24 8.94 0.22
N ASP A 88 1.86 9.79 -0.74
CA ASP A 88 2.39 11.13 -0.89
C ASP A 88 1.49 12.16 -0.18
N GLU A 89 2.11 13.19 0.39
CA GLU A 89 1.36 14.34 0.88
C GLU A 89 0.72 15.09 -0.30
N LYS A 90 -0.60 15.30 -0.23
CA LYS A 90 -1.38 15.85 -1.36
C LYS A 90 -0.89 17.21 -1.85
N SER A 91 -0.44 18.07 -0.94
CA SER A 91 -0.02 19.46 -1.20
C SER A 91 1.41 19.53 -1.76
N THR A 92 2.35 18.84 -1.15
CA THR A 92 3.79 18.94 -1.46
C THR A 92 4.27 17.88 -2.45
N LYS A 93 3.48 16.81 -2.64
CA LYS A 93 3.88 15.60 -3.39
C LYS A 93 5.14 14.95 -2.83
N GLN A 94 5.46 15.22 -1.56
CA GLN A 94 6.54 14.55 -0.87
C GLN A 94 6.04 13.23 -0.30
N LEU A 95 6.91 12.23 -0.34
CA LEU A 95 6.65 10.93 0.27
C LEU A 95 6.40 11.11 1.78
N ALA A 96 5.19 10.82 2.21
CA ALA A 96 4.72 11.05 3.57
C ALA A 96 4.76 9.76 4.41
N LEU A 97 4.41 8.63 3.81
CA LEU A 97 4.30 7.35 4.48
C LEU A 97 4.81 6.24 3.56
N ILE A 98 5.59 5.32 4.13
CA ILE A 98 5.85 4.01 3.53
C ILE A 98 5.17 2.97 4.39
N GLN A 99 4.30 2.16 3.80
CA GLN A 99 3.70 1.00 4.43
C GLN A 99 4.41 -0.26 3.94
N ILE A 100 4.88 -1.07 4.88
CA ILE A 100 5.55 -2.33 4.60
C ILE A 100 4.82 -3.43 5.36
N GLN A 101 4.23 -4.39 4.65
CA GLN A 101 3.71 -5.60 5.28
C GLN A 101 4.74 -6.71 5.14
N THR A 102 5.13 -7.32 6.24
CA THR A 102 5.93 -8.56 6.23
C THR A 102 5.01 -9.75 5.97
N ILE A 103 5.51 -10.77 5.25
CA ILE A 103 4.81 -12.05 5.01
C ILE A 103 5.73 -13.18 5.50
N PRO A 104 5.79 -13.43 6.82
CA PRO A 104 6.65 -14.46 7.38
C PRO A 104 6.01 -15.85 7.23
N GLN A 105 6.83 -16.90 7.34
CA GLN A 105 6.35 -18.28 7.40
C GLN A 105 5.61 -18.59 8.71
N GLN A 106 5.89 -17.83 9.77
CA GLN A 106 5.28 -17.96 11.09
C GLN A 106 4.77 -16.60 11.53
N LEU A 107 3.53 -16.59 12.02
CA LEU A 107 2.87 -15.39 12.54
C LEU A 107 3.60 -14.80 13.75
N PRO A 108 3.44 -13.49 14.00
CA PRO A 108 2.52 -12.55 13.35
C PRO A 108 3.06 -11.88 12.07
N PHE A 109 2.15 -11.37 11.23
CA PHE A 109 2.49 -10.37 10.22
C PHE A 109 2.77 -9.02 10.89
N PHE A 110 3.79 -8.29 10.47
CA PHE A 110 3.97 -6.89 10.83
C PHE A 110 3.54 -5.97 9.70
N VAL A 111 2.73 -4.96 10.01
CA VAL A 111 2.44 -3.80 9.18
C VAL A 111 3.25 -2.64 9.74
N ILE A 112 4.35 -2.30 9.06
CA ILE A 112 5.29 -1.27 9.46
C ILE A 112 4.91 0.02 8.73
N LEU A 113 4.65 1.09 9.49
CA LEU A 113 4.26 2.39 8.99
C LEU A 113 5.38 3.39 9.26
N VAL A 114 6.12 3.76 8.21
CA VAL A 114 7.27 4.68 8.30
C VAL A 114 6.82 6.10 7.96
N GLU A 115 6.72 6.96 8.98
CA GLU A 115 6.24 8.34 8.82
C GLU A 115 7.39 9.27 8.39
N CYS A 116 7.62 9.39 7.08
CA CYS A 116 8.82 10.01 6.51
C CYS A 116 9.09 11.45 7.00
N ALA A 117 8.04 12.25 7.20
CA ALA A 117 8.14 13.62 7.70
C ALA A 117 8.47 13.74 9.20
N HIS A 118 8.42 12.63 9.93
CA HIS A 118 8.60 12.60 11.38
C HIS A 118 9.74 11.70 11.81
N LEU A 119 10.70 11.43 10.93
CA LEU A 119 11.82 10.55 11.25
C LEU A 119 12.91 11.23 12.07
N PRO A 120 13.70 10.43 12.82
CA PRO A 120 14.78 10.97 13.62
C PRO A 120 15.92 11.49 12.74
N PRO A 121 16.78 12.40 13.27
CA PRO A 121 17.92 12.93 12.53
C PRO A 121 18.88 11.85 12.00
N ILE A 122 19.55 12.13 10.88
CA ILE A 122 20.46 11.19 10.18
C ILE A 122 21.59 10.65 11.09
N ASN A 123 22.05 11.48 12.02
CA ASN A 123 23.11 11.12 12.97
C ASN A 123 22.62 10.37 14.22
N SER A 124 21.32 10.06 14.33
CA SER A 124 20.77 9.33 15.47
C SER A 124 21.00 7.82 15.37
N SER A 125 21.08 7.15 16.52
CA SER A 125 21.16 5.68 16.58
C SER A 125 19.93 5.01 15.96
N ILE A 126 18.74 5.59 16.14
CA ILE A 126 17.50 5.08 15.55
C ILE A 126 17.55 5.17 14.03
N HIS A 127 18.09 6.25 13.45
CA HIS A 127 18.26 6.35 12.01
C HIS A 127 19.18 5.25 11.45
N LEU A 128 20.27 4.91 12.13
CA LEU A 128 21.13 3.78 11.75
C LEU A 128 20.37 2.44 11.78
N GLN A 129 19.46 2.26 12.74
CA GLN A 129 18.61 1.08 12.82
C GLN A 129 17.56 1.04 11.72
N ILE A 130 17.00 2.19 11.33
CA ILE A 130 16.07 2.29 10.18
C ILE A 130 16.82 1.92 8.90
N LYS A 131 18.03 2.42 8.71
CA LYS A 131 18.90 2.02 7.60
C LYS A 131 19.13 0.51 7.59
N GLN A 132 19.51 -0.07 8.73
CA GLN A 132 19.69 -1.53 8.85
C GLN A 132 18.40 -2.31 8.52
N LEU A 133 17.24 -1.83 8.96
CA LEU A 133 15.93 -2.43 8.65
C LEU A 133 15.70 -2.46 7.12
N PHE A 134 15.88 -1.33 6.43
CA PHE A 134 15.70 -1.27 4.97
C PHE A 134 16.75 -2.09 4.20
N GLU A 135 18.01 -2.12 4.65
CA GLU A 135 19.04 -2.99 4.07
C GLU A 135 18.66 -4.48 4.16
N LEU A 136 18.05 -4.91 5.28
CA LEU A 136 17.56 -6.27 5.46
C LEU A 136 16.34 -6.58 4.58
N ILE A 137 15.47 -5.59 4.34
CA ILE A 137 14.29 -5.74 3.50
C ILE A 137 14.68 -5.77 2.01
N PHE A 138 15.62 -4.94 1.58
CA PHE A 138 16.10 -4.89 0.19
C PHE A 138 17.26 -5.86 -0.10
N LYS A 139 17.53 -6.81 0.80
CA LYS A 139 18.58 -7.82 0.62
C LYS A 139 18.29 -8.73 -0.57
N PHE A 140 19.35 -9.28 -1.14
CA PHE A 140 19.27 -10.30 -2.17
C PHE A 140 18.45 -11.50 -1.66
N ARG A 141 17.60 -12.08 -2.52
CA ARG A 141 16.63 -13.17 -2.26
C ARG A 141 15.32 -12.79 -1.57
N ASN A 142 15.15 -11.55 -1.14
CA ASN A 142 13.82 -11.10 -0.78
C ASN A 142 12.97 -10.89 -2.04
N ASN A 143 11.67 -11.08 -1.89
CA ASN A 143 10.64 -10.72 -2.85
C ASN A 143 9.83 -9.58 -2.27
N ILE A 144 9.77 -8.49 -3.01
CA ILE A 144 8.91 -7.36 -2.71
C ILE A 144 7.78 -7.30 -3.72
N TYR A 145 6.57 -7.21 -3.21
CA TYR A 145 5.38 -7.03 -4.01
C TYR A 145 4.87 -5.60 -3.87
N SER A 146 4.67 -4.92 -4.99
CA SER A 146 4.11 -3.57 -5.05
C SER A 146 2.97 -3.55 -6.05
N TRP A 147 2.00 -2.64 -5.87
CA TRP A 147 0.92 -2.50 -6.84
C TRP A 147 1.46 -2.01 -8.19
N GLU A 148 2.23 -0.92 -8.21
CA GLU A 148 2.88 -0.42 -9.42
C GLU A 148 4.41 -0.65 -9.38
N SER A 149 5.17 0.25 -9.99
CA SER A 149 6.63 0.19 -9.99
C SER A 149 7.16 0.64 -8.64
N LEU A 150 7.60 -0.33 -7.82
CA LEU A 150 8.30 -0.04 -6.55
C LEU A 150 9.42 0.99 -6.75
N ARG A 151 10.13 0.90 -7.89
CA ARG A 151 11.20 1.82 -8.25
C ARG A 151 10.74 3.28 -8.20
N LYS A 152 9.53 3.58 -8.70
CA LYS A 152 8.95 4.93 -8.67
C LYS A 152 8.49 5.31 -7.27
N GLU A 153 7.80 4.41 -6.59
CA GLU A 153 7.23 4.60 -5.25
C GLU A 153 8.31 4.97 -4.23
N ILE A 154 9.46 4.28 -4.24
CA ILE A 154 10.53 4.50 -3.25
C ILE A 154 11.65 5.42 -3.72
N TYR A 155 11.64 5.88 -4.97
CA TYR A 155 12.68 6.80 -5.48
C TYR A 155 12.81 8.07 -4.62
N PRO A 156 11.72 8.72 -4.15
CA PRO A 156 11.82 9.87 -3.27
C PRO A 156 12.54 9.56 -1.95
N ALA A 157 12.55 8.30 -1.48
CA ALA A 157 13.19 7.93 -0.24
C ALA A 157 14.73 7.84 -0.31
N ILE A 158 15.35 7.94 -1.49
CA ILE A 158 16.81 7.90 -1.65
C ILE A 158 17.48 9.04 -0.85
N VAL A 159 16.82 10.19 -0.73
CA VAL A 159 17.35 11.35 0.01
C VAL A 159 17.61 11.05 1.49
N TYR A 160 16.93 10.05 2.05
CA TYR A 160 17.07 9.66 3.45
C TYR A 160 18.23 8.68 3.70
N GLN A 161 18.91 8.19 2.65
CA GLN A 161 20.08 7.32 2.75
C GLN A 161 19.86 5.98 3.50
N TRP A 162 18.62 5.46 3.53
CA TRP A 162 18.30 4.20 4.22
C TRP A 162 18.73 2.95 3.48
N PHE A 163 18.99 3.04 2.18
CA PHE A 163 19.40 1.91 1.36
C PHE A 163 20.22 2.36 0.16
N GLU A 164 21.02 1.44 -0.36
CA GLU A 164 21.76 1.66 -1.60
C GLU A 164 20.83 1.56 -2.81
N TRP A 165 21.10 2.39 -3.82
CA TRP A 165 20.47 2.30 -5.13
C TRP A 165 21.46 1.77 -6.18
N PRO A 166 21.05 0.85 -7.08
CA PRO A 166 19.74 0.20 -7.17
C PRO A 166 19.53 -0.85 -6.06
N ILE A 167 18.26 -1.06 -5.68
CA ILE A 167 17.88 -2.15 -4.76
C ILE A 167 18.23 -3.51 -5.38
N LYS A 168 18.66 -4.46 -4.54
CA LYS A 168 19.19 -5.78 -4.96
C LYS A 168 18.14 -6.92 -4.83
N THR A 169 16.90 -6.57 -4.55
CA THR A 169 15.79 -7.51 -4.29
C THR A 169 14.97 -7.79 -5.55
N SER A 170 14.28 -8.92 -5.56
CA SER A 170 13.29 -9.24 -6.60
C SER A 170 12.03 -8.41 -6.38
N VAL A 171 11.49 -7.79 -7.43
CA VAL A 171 10.28 -6.98 -7.36
C VAL A 171 9.20 -7.59 -8.26
N VAL A 172 8.04 -7.86 -7.69
CA VAL A 172 6.86 -8.36 -8.38
C VAL A 172 5.84 -7.23 -8.48
N ASN A 173 5.51 -6.83 -9.70
CA ASN A 173 4.44 -5.87 -9.96
C ASN A 173 3.08 -6.59 -9.96
N PHE A 174 2.26 -6.32 -8.95
CA PHE A 174 0.95 -6.95 -8.81
C PHE A 174 -0.08 -6.46 -9.82
N GLN A 175 0.00 -5.21 -10.28
CA GLN A 175 -0.93 -4.70 -11.29
C GLN A 175 -0.91 -5.54 -12.58
N LEU A 176 0.27 -5.97 -13.02
CA LEU A 176 0.39 -6.87 -14.18
C LEU A 176 -0.22 -8.25 -13.91
N LYS A 177 0.11 -8.86 -12.77
CA LYS A 177 -0.45 -10.16 -12.37
C LYS A 177 -1.96 -10.13 -12.19
N PHE A 178 -2.48 -9.04 -11.64
CA PHE A 178 -3.91 -8.83 -11.46
C PHE A 178 -4.62 -8.65 -12.80
N ALA A 179 -4.03 -7.91 -13.75
CA ALA A 179 -4.62 -7.75 -15.08
C ALA A 179 -4.78 -9.10 -15.80
N ASP A 180 -3.76 -9.97 -15.73
CA ASP A 180 -3.82 -11.32 -16.30
C ASP A 180 -4.94 -12.16 -15.66
N TRP A 181 -4.99 -12.19 -14.31
CA TRP A 181 -6.03 -12.90 -13.57
C TRP A 181 -7.44 -12.36 -13.86
N TYR A 182 -7.59 -11.04 -13.93
CA TYR A 182 -8.87 -10.38 -14.21
C TYR A 182 -9.36 -10.71 -15.63
N ASN A 183 -8.46 -10.75 -16.61
CA ASN A 183 -8.82 -11.15 -17.97
C ASN A 183 -9.21 -12.63 -18.05
N TRP A 184 -8.54 -13.51 -17.29
CA TRP A 184 -8.87 -14.93 -17.22
C TRP A 184 -10.23 -15.19 -16.55
N THR A 185 -10.53 -14.50 -15.45
CA THR A 185 -11.84 -14.62 -14.76
C THR A 185 -13.01 -14.05 -15.55
N LEU A 186 -12.76 -13.19 -16.55
CA LEU A 186 -13.81 -12.70 -17.45
C LEU A 186 -14.10 -13.64 -18.63
N SER A 187 -13.18 -14.54 -18.95
CA SER A 187 -13.34 -15.49 -20.06
C SER A 187 -13.92 -16.84 -19.64
N HIS A 188 -14.14 -17.04 -18.34
CA HIS A 188 -14.71 -18.24 -17.72
C HIS A 188 -15.85 -17.86 -16.77
#